data_AF-A0A7R9LR32-F1
#
_entry.id   AF-A0A7R9LR32-F1
#
_cell.length_a   1.000
_cell.length_b   1.000
_cell.length_c   1.000
_cell.angle_alpha   90.00
_cell.angle_beta   90.00
_cell.angle_gamma   90.00
#
_symmetry.space_group_name_H-M   'P 1'
#
loop_
_entity.id
_entity.type
_entity.pdbx_description
1 polymer ?
#
loop_
_entity_poly.entity_id
_entity_poly.type
_entity_poly.pdbx_seq_one_letter_code
_entity_poly.pdbx_strand_id
1 'polypeptide(L)'
;MMTLIRTGYRQKAALKPVMFWIHGGAFVIGSIFQQQYNSSLLAAHNVVVVSVNYRLGPFGWLYGDREDAPANVGLYDQLLALKW
;
A
#
# COMPACT_ATOMS: atom_id res chain seq x y z
N MET A 1 -7.26 2.89 -3.91
CA MET A 1 -6.71 4.23 -4.23
C MET A 1 -5.30 4.31 -3.67
N MET A 2 -4.33 4.66 -4.52
CA MET A 2 -2.90 4.73 -4.21
C MET A 2 -2.43 6.18 -4.30
N THR A 3 -1.55 6.60 -3.40
CA THR A 3 -1.06 7.98 -3.34
C THR A 3 0.45 7.99 -3.58
N LEU A 4 0.89 8.80 -4.55
CA LEU A 4 2.31 9.04 -4.85
C LEU A 4 2.62 10.52 -4.58
N ILE A 5 3.62 10.80 -3.74
CA ILE A 5 4.10 12.17 -3.48
C ILE A 5 5.53 12.29 -4.01
N ARG A 6 5.81 13.33 -4.82
CA ARG A 6 7.13 13.61 -5.42
C ARG A 6 7.46 15.10 -5.35
N THR A 7 8.70 15.45 -5.05
CA THR A 7 9.23 16.83 -5.06
C THR A 7 10.37 16.98 -6.09
N GLY A 8 10.31 18.03 -6.92
CA GLY A 8 11.50 18.69 -7.52
C GLY A 8 12.09 18.16 -8.85
N TYR A 9 12.81 19.06 -9.54
CA TYR A 9 13.20 19.16 -10.98
C TYR A 9 14.14 18.06 -11.55
N ARG A 10 13.99 17.77 -12.85
CA ARG A 10 14.71 16.73 -13.65
C ARG A 10 16.21 17.05 -13.86
N GLN A 11 17.06 16.45 -13.05
CA GLN A 11 18.36 15.90 -13.49
C GLN A 11 18.16 14.42 -13.87
N LYS A 12 19.11 13.76 -14.53
CA LYS A 12 19.08 12.29 -14.74
C LYS A 12 19.19 11.63 -13.36
N ALA A 13 18.05 11.55 -12.67
CA ALA A 13 17.99 11.24 -11.26
C ALA A 13 18.41 9.78 -11.08
N ALA A 14 19.47 9.56 -10.30
CA ALA A 14 19.75 8.24 -9.77
C ALA A 14 18.47 7.68 -9.16
N LEU A 15 18.19 6.39 -9.41
CA LEU A 15 17.03 5.73 -8.84
C LEU A 15 17.10 5.84 -7.31
N LYS A 16 16.01 6.29 -6.69
CA LYS A 16 15.89 6.36 -5.24
C LYS A 16 15.41 5.00 -4.72
N PRO A 17 15.84 4.57 -3.51
CA PRO A 17 15.26 3.41 -2.85
C PRO A 17 13.75 3.60 -2.68
N VAL A 18 12.99 2.49 -2.82
CA VAL A 18 11.54 2.47 -2.65
C VAL A 18 11.20 1.75 -1.36
N MET A 19 10.50 2.44 -0.46
CA MET A 19 9.92 1.86 0.74
C MET A 19 8.43 1.60 0.50
N PHE A 20 8.05 0.32 0.46
CA PHE A 20 6.67 -0.09 0.28
C PHE A 20 6.04 -0.40 1.65
N TRP A 21 4.99 0.33 2.01
CA TRP A 21 4.34 0.22 3.32
C TRP A 21 2.92 -0.33 3.19
N ILE A 22 2.63 -1.35 4.00
CA ILE A 22 1.31 -1.96 4.14
C ILE A 22 0.86 -1.71 5.57
N HIS A 23 -0.27 -1.01 5.75
CA HIS A 23 -0.75 -0.70 7.09
C HIS A 23 -1.25 -1.96 7.82
N GLY A 24 -1.07 -1.96 9.14
CA GLY A 24 -1.64 -2.96 10.03
C GLY A 24 -3.12 -2.72 10.32
N GLY A 25 -3.62 -3.34 11.38
CA GLY A 25 -5.03 -3.30 11.78
C GLY A 25 -5.75 -4.66 11.70
N ALA A 26 -4.99 -5.74 11.90
CA ALA A 26 -5.48 -7.12 11.97
C ALA A 26 -6.35 -7.55 10.78
N PHE A 27 -6.13 -6.96 9.61
CA PHE A 27 -6.92 -7.18 8.39
C PHE A 27 -8.38 -6.74 8.45
N VAL A 28 -8.80 -6.06 9.52
CA VAL A 28 -10.19 -5.64 9.75
C VAL A 28 -10.34 -4.13 9.63
N ILE A 29 -9.32 -3.37 10.04
CA ILE A 29 -9.32 -1.90 10.04
C ILE A 29 -8.01 -1.34 9.49
N GLY A 30 -8.02 -0.04 9.19
CA GLY A 30 -6.82 0.71 8.81
C GLY A 30 -6.99 1.45 7.49
N SER A 31 -6.12 2.43 7.25
CA SER A 31 -6.03 3.13 5.97
C SER A 31 -4.70 3.88 5.87
N ILE A 32 -4.24 4.13 4.65
CA ILE A 32 -3.09 5.00 4.40
C ILE A 32 -3.33 6.48 4.79
N PHE A 33 -4.58 6.88 5.02
CA PHE A 33 -4.92 8.25 5.41
C PHE A 33 -4.81 8.51 6.91
N GLN A 34 -4.51 7.50 7.72
CA GLN A 34 -4.35 7.69 9.15
C GLN A 34 -3.11 8.55 9.44
N GLN A 35 -3.24 9.55 10.32
CA GLN A 35 -2.19 10.56 10.53
C GLN A 35 -0.85 9.95 10.98
N GLN A 36 -0.88 8.84 11.73
CA GLN A 36 0.33 8.13 12.15
C GLN A 36 1.15 7.55 10.99
N TYR A 37 0.58 7.49 9.78
CA TYR A 37 1.25 7.00 8.57
C TYR A 37 1.67 8.13 7.61
N ASN A 38 1.75 9.37 8.09
CA ASN A 38 2.27 10.48 7.29
C ASN A 38 3.72 10.20 6.85
N SER A 39 3.91 9.91 5.56
CA SER A 39 5.18 9.53 4.96
C SER A 39 6.08 10.71 4.58
N SER A 40 5.66 11.95 4.83
CA SER A 40 6.42 13.16 4.44
C SER A 40 7.80 13.22 5.09
N LEU A 41 7.90 12.81 6.36
CA LEU A 41 9.16 12.73 7.09
C LEU A 41 10.12 11.73 6.44
N LEU A 42 9.62 10.55 6.08
CA LEU A 42 10.43 9.53 5.40
C LEU A 42 10.85 9.99 4.00
N ALA A 43 9.96 10.60 3.22
CA ALA A 43 10.27 11.11 1.89
C ALA A 43 11.38 12.17 1.88
N ALA A 44 11.58 12.90 2.98
CA ALA A 44 12.68 13.85 3.14
C ALA A 44 14.07 13.19 3.13
N HIS A 45 14.16 11.88 3.40
CA HIS A 45 15.41 11.10 3.41
C HIS A 45 15.79 10.51 2.04
N ASN A 46 15.37 11.13 0.94
CA ASN A 46 15.67 10.66 -0.43
C ASN A 46 15.20 9.24 -0.76
N VAL A 47 14.12 8.80 -0.11
CA VAL A 47 13.41 7.55 -0.46
C VAL A 47 12.06 7.89 -1.09
N VAL A 48 11.58 7.01 -1.97
CA VAL A 48 10.18 7.02 -2.43
C VAL A 48 9.38 6.15 -1.48
N VAL A 49 8.34 6.70 -0.85
CA VAL A 49 7.43 5.92 -0.01
C VAL A 49 6.15 5.66 -0.77
N VAL A 50 5.79 4.38 -0.89
CA VAL A 50 4.54 3.93 -1.51
C VAL A 50 3.69 3.28 -0.42
N SER A 51 2.51 3.85 -0.18
CA SER A 51 1.53 3.30 0.76
C SER A 51 0.28 2.90 0.00
N VAL A 52 -0.28 1.72 0.32
CA VAL A 52 -1.41 1.16 -0.42
C VAL A 52 -2.54 0.77 0.53
N ASN A 53 -3.79 0.93 0.07
CA ASN A 53 -4.94 0.33 0.74
C ASN A 53 -5.20 -1.05 0.11
N TYR A 54 -5.62 -2.00 0.93
CA TYR A 54 -6.10 -3.32 0.52
C TYR A 54 -7.47 -3.57 1.17
N ARG A 55 -8.24 -4.52 0.64
CA ARG A 55 -9.55 -4.84 1.23
C ARG A 55 -9.43 -5.42 2.64
N LEU A 56 -10.38 -5.02 3.49
CA LEU A 56 -10.44 -5.36 4.90
C LEU A 56 -11.72 -6.13 5.24
N GLY A 57 -11.70 -6.81 6.37
CA GLY A 57 -12.81 -7.59 6.89
C GLY A 57 -13.28 -8.65 5.88
N PRO A 58 -14.59 -8.98 5.86
CA PRO A 58 -15.12 -9.98 4.94
C PRO A 58 -14.81 -9.70 3.46
N PHE A 59 -14.71 -8.43 3.04
CA PHE A 59 -14.44 -8.10 1.64
C PHE A 59 -13.03 -8.47 1.16
N GLY A 60 -12.07 -8.61 2.07
CA GLY A 60 -10.71 -9.06 1.74
C GLY A 60 -10.40 -10.49 2.17
N TRP A 61 -11.16 -11.03 3.12
CA TRP A 61 -10.73 -12.20 3.91
C TRP A 61 -11.81 -13.26 4.10
N LEU A 62 -13.01 -13.08 3.52
CA LEU A 62 -14.02 -14.13 3.49
C LEU A 62 -13.55 -15.31 2.64
N TYR A 63 -13.71 -16.52 3.16
CA TYR A 63 -13.58 -17.77 2.41
C TYR A 63 -14.94 -18.45 2.35
N GLY A 64 -15.46 -18.67 1.14
CA GLY A 64 -16.80 -19.24 0.93
C GLY A 64 -16.82 -20.68 0.44
N ASP A 65 -15.67 -21.35 0.35
CA ASP A 65 -15.51 -22.70 -0.24
C ASP A 65 -16.13 -22.84 -1.64
N ARG A 66 -15.99 -21.78 -2.45
CA ARG A 66 -16.56 -21.63 -3.79
C ARG A 66 -15.60 -20.83 -4.66
N GLU A 67 -15.63 -21.07 -5.97
CA GLU A 67 -14.72 -20.43 -6.93
C GLU A 67 -14.90 -18.90 -6.99
N ASP A 68 -16.12 -18.42 -6.82
CA ASP A 68 -16.50 -16.99 -6.80
C ASP A 68 -16.21 -16.28 -5.46
N ALA A 69 -15.78 -17.01 -4.42
CA ALA A 69 -15.38 -16.45 -3.14
C ALA A 69 -14.04 -17.06 -2.64
N PRO A 70 -12.93 -16.81 -3.37
CA PRO A 70 -11.63 -17.30 -2.98
C PRO A 70 -11.13 -16.61 -1.71
N ALA A 71 -10.34 -17.34 -0.91
CA ALA A 71 -9.69 -16.78 0.26
C ALA A 71 -8.66 -15.68 -0.12
N ASN A 72 -8.32 -14.85 0.86
CA ASN A 72 -7.16 -13.94 0.81
C ASN A 72 -7.19 -12.90 -0.32
N VAL A 73 -8.36 -12.44 -0.74
CA VAL A 73 -8.45 -11.44 -1.80
C VAL A 73 -7.75 -10.11 -1.43
N GLY A 74 -7.67 -9.81 -0.13
CA GLY A 74 -6.84 -8.70 0.39
C GLY A 74 -5.34 -8.90 0.15
N LEU A 75 -4.82 -10.14 0.15
CA LEU A 75 -3.42 -10.40 -0.24
C LEU A 75 -3.20 -10.24 -1.74
N TYR A 76 -4.20 -10.58 -2.57
CA TYR A 76 -4.12 -10.32 -4.00
C TYR A 76 -4.11 -8.82 -4.30
N ASP A 77 -4.83 -8.00 -3.54
CA ASP A 77 -4.73 -6.54 -3.64
C ASP A 77 -3.29 -6.06 -3.36
N GLN A 78 -2.65 -6.58 -2.32
CA GLN A 78 -1.26 -6.25 -1.97
C GLN A 78 -0.27 -6.72 -3.05
N LEU A 79 -0.46 -7.93 -3.58
CA LEU A 79 0.38 -8.47 -4.66
C LEU A 79 0.24 -7.66 -5.94
N LEU A 80 -0.98 -7.26 -6.31
CA LEU A 80 -1.22 -6.41 -7.47
C LEU A 80 -0.57 -5.05 -7.29
N ALA A 81 -0.62 -4.49 -6.08
CA ALA A 81 0.01 -3.22 -5.78
C ALA A 81 1.56 -3.28 -5.80
N LEU A 82 2.16 -4.44 -5.49
CA LEU A 82 3.60 -4.68 -5.64
C LEU A 82 4.04 -4.88 -7.10
N LYS A 83 3.14 -5.40 -7.95
CA LYS A 83 3.40 -5.62 -9.38
C LYS A 83 3.25 -4.35 -10.23
N TRP A 84 2.54 -3.35 -9.71
CA TRP A 84 2.37 -2.04 -10.35
C TRP A 84 3.68 -1.26 -10.33
#